data_AF-A0A7C1Z296-F1
#
_entry.id   AF-A0A7C1Z296-F1
#
_cell.length_a   1.000
_cell.length_b   1.000
_cell.length_c   1.000
_cell.angle_alpha   90.00
_cell.angle_beta   90.00
_cell.angle_gamma   90.00
#
_symmetry.space_group_name_H-M   'P 1'
#
loop_
_entity.id
_entity.type
_entity.pdbx_description
1 polymer ?
#
loop_
_entity_poly.entity_id
_entity_poly.type
_entity_poly.pdbx_seq_one_letter_code
_entity_poly.pdbx_strand_id
1 'polypeptide(L)'
;MMGDTEVEITHSKKSMVSYGFGKFMTEFLNIAFGAYAFYYYEAELGLNVWLAGVGFIIFALWNAVNDPLVGYFTNRPFKFTKKRGRRFPWIMIGGVPWVITYILIFTPPTTDPIGGAWILFIWLIFATCLFDFFGSIFFVNFVSLFPDKFR
;
A
#
# COMPACT_ATOMS: atom_id res chain seq x y z
N MET A 1 -43.06 25.65 13.81
CA MET A 1 -42.07 24.82 14.53
C MET A 1 -41.38 23.97 13.48
N MET A 2 -40.05 23.87 13.60
CA MET A 2 -39.05 23.32 12.66
C MET A 2 -39.56 22.29 11.65
N GLY A 3 -39.44 22.62 10.36
CA GLY A 3 -39.49 21.63 9.29
C GLY A 3 -38.16 20.88 9.26
N ASP A 4 -38.23 19.57 9.43
CA ASP A 4 -37.10 18.66 9.26
C ASP A 4 -36.56 18.84 7.83
N THR A 5 -35.42 19.53 7.76
CA THR A 5 -34.65 19.57 6.52
C THR A 5 -33.89 18.25 6.49
N GLU A 6 -34.52 17.19 5.98
CA GLU A 6 -33.79 16.00 5.56
C GLU A 6 -32.74 16.49 4.56
N VAL A 7 -31.48 16.53 5.01
CA VAL A 7 -30.36 16.79 4.12
C VAL A 7 -30.31 15.58 3.20
N GLU A 8 -30.90 15.71 2.01
CA GLU A 8 -30.86 14.66 1.00
C GLU A 8 -29.42 14.59 0.48
N ILE A 9 -28.58 13.80 1.15
CA ILE A 9 -27.18 13.61 0.79
C ILE A 9 -27.13 12.78 -0.50
N THR A 10 -27.36 13.44 -1.64
CA THR A 10 -27.30 12.83 -2.96
C THR A 10 -25.85 12.73 -3.44
N HIS A 11 -25.08 11.83 -2.81
CA HIS A 11 -23.73 11.53 -3.29
C HIS A 11 -23.79 10.90 -4.68
N SER A 12 -22.92 11.35 -5.59
CA SER A 12 -22.83 10.79 -6.93
C SER A 12 -22.50 9.29 -6.87
N LYS A 13 -23.34 8.45 -7.48
CA LYS A 13 -23.12 6.99 -7.60
C LYS A 13 -21.73 6.67 -8.17
N LYS A 14 -21.23 7.49 -9.12
CA LYS A 14 -19.88 7.35 -9.69
C LYS A 14 -18.78 7.56 -8.64
N SER A 15 -18.95 8.53 -7.74
CA SER A 15 -18.02 8.81 -6.65
C SER A 15 -17.97 7.71 -5.61
N MET A 16 -19.13 7.11 -5.30
CA MET A 16 -19.25 5.97 -4.39
C MET A 16 -18.61 4.72 -4.99
N VAL A 17 -18.93 4.39 -6.26
CA VAL A 17 -18.33 3.24 -6.96
C VAL A 17 -16.81 3.39 -7.07
N SER A 18 -16.31 4.56 -7.45
CA SER A 18 -14.87 4.82 -7.53
C SER A 18 -14.16 4.65 -6.18
N TYR A 19 -14.75 5.15 -5.09
CA TYR A 19 -14.18 4.97 -3.75
C TYR A 19 -14.25 3.51 -3.30
N GLY A 20 -15.40 2.85 -3.49
CA GLY A 20 -15.58 1.44 -3.15
C GLY A 20 -14.58 0.53 -3.89
N PHE A 21 -14.37 0.78 -5.19
CA PHE A 21 -13.38 0.05 -5.98
C PHE A 21 -11.95 0.27 -5.48
N GLY A 22 -11.59 1.50 -5.11
CA GLY A 22 -10.28 1.79 -4.51
C GLY A 22 -10.06 1.02 -3.21
N LYS A 23 -11.08 0.97 -2.33
CA LYS A 23 -11.02 0.19 -1.09
C LYS A 23 -10.93 -1.31 -1.37
N PHE A 24 -11.74 -1.82 -2.29
CA PHE A 24 -11.70 -3.23 -2.71
C PHE A 24 -10.31 -3.63 -3.21
N MET A 25 -9.72 -2.85 -4.11
CA MET A 25 -8.38 -3.13 -4.64
C MET A 25 -7.30 -3.09 -3.54
N THR A 26 -7.44 -2.18 -2.59
CA THR A 26 -6.52 -2.08 -1.46
C THR A 26 -6.56 -3.35 -0.61
N GLU A 27 -7.76 -3.80 -0.23
CA GLU A 27 -7.93 -5.01 0.57
C GLU A 27 -7.49 -6.26 -0.20
N PHE A 28 -7.83 -6.34 -1.48
CA PHE A 28 -7.43 -7.45 -2.33
C PHE A 28 -5.91 -7.63 -2.35
N LEU A 29 -5.16 -6.55 -2.61
CA LEU A 29 -3.70 -6.62 -2.65
C LEU A 29 -3.09 -6.94 -1.28
N ASN A 30 -3.62 -6.39 -0.20
CA ASN A 30 -3.12 -6.67 1.15
C ASN A 30 -3.36 -8.12 1.57
N ILE A 31 -4.54 -8.66 1.30
CA ILE A 31 -4.87 -10.06 1.60
C ILE A 31 -4.04 -11.00 0.72
N ALA A 32 -3.95 -10.73 -0.58
CA ALA A 32 -3.16 -11.56 -1.50
C ALA A 32 -1.67 -11.57 -1.11
N PHE A 33 -1.11 -10.42 -0.77
CA PHE A 33 0.25 -10.30 -0.25
C PHE A 33 0.42 -11.11 1.04
N GLY A 34 -0.41 -10.86 2.05
CA GLY A 34 -0.31 -11.51 3.36
C GLY A 34 -0.52 -13.02 3.31
N ALA A 35 -1.34 -13.52 2.38
CA ALA A 35 -1.61 -14.94 2.23
C ALA A 35 -0.50 -15.71 1.49
N TYR A 36 0.13 -15.09 0.49
CA TYR A 36 0.98 -15.82 -0.47
C TYR A 36 2.45 -15.43 -0.45
N ALA A 37 2.82 -14.20 -0.07
CA ALA A 37 4.20 -13.74 -0.19
C ALA A 37 5.20 -14.59 0.63
N PHE A 38 4.84 -14.99 1.86
CA PHE A 38 5.72 -15.86 2.65
C PHE A 38 5.92 -17.22 1.98
N TYR A 39 4.81 -17.86 1.59
CA TYR A 39 4.82 -19.15 0.91
C TYR A 39 5.62 -19.10 -0.40
N TYR A 40 5.49 -18.03 -1.18
CA TYR A 40 6.24 -17.85 -2.42
C TYR A 40 7.76 -17.89 -2.19
N TYR A 41 8.28 -17.13 -1.22
CA TYR A 41 9.71 -17.10 -0.96
C TYR A 41 10.23 -18.39 -0.34
N GLU A 42 9.47 -18.99 0.58
CA GLU A 42 9.91 -20.19 1.28
C GLU A 42 9.75 -21.46 0.43
N ALA A 43 8.55 -21.71 -0.11
CA ALA A 43 8.21 -22.96 -0.77
C ALA A 43 8.51 -22.96 -2.28
N GLU A 44 8.30 -21.85 -2.99
CA GLU A 44 8.52 -21.81 -4.45
C GLU A 44 9.95 -21.44 -4.83
N LEU A 45 10.52 -20.45 -4.16
CA LEU A 45 11.93 -20.06 -4.37
C LEU A 45 12.91 -20.90 -3.55
N GLY A 46 12.44 -21.66 -2.57
CA GLY A 46 13.30 -22.48 -1.72
C GLY A 46 14.18 -21.68 -0.76
N LEU A 47 13.81 -20.43 -0.42
CA LEU A 47 14.55 -19.65 0.57
C LEU A 47 14.37 -20.28 1.95
N ASN A 48 15.46 -20.42 2.69
CA ASN A 48 15.41 -20.96 4.04
C ASN A 48 14.34 -20.25 4.90
N VAL A 49 13.48 -21.04 5.56
CA VAL A 49 12.37 -20.54 6.38
C VAL A 49 12.80 -19.51 7.44
N TRP A 50 13.99 -19.64 8.03
CA TRP A 50 14.51 -18.67 8.99
C TRP A 50 14.84 -17.34 8.33
N LEU A 51 15.42 -17.36 7.13
CA LEU A 51 15.70 -16.14 6.36
C LEU A 51 14.40 -15.47 5.91
N ALA A 52 13.44 -16.24 5.39
CA ALA A 52 12.12 -15.71 5.03
C ALA A 52 11.45 -15.06 6.26
N GLY A 53 11.39 -15.76 7.40
CA GLY A 53 10.83 -15.26 8.65
C GLY A 53 11.50 -13.98 9.14
N VAL A 54 12.83 -13.94 9.17
CA VAL A 54 13.59 -12.72 9.54
C VAL A 54 13.30 -11.58 8.56
N GLY A 55 13.18 -11.86 7.26
CA GLY A 55 12.82 -10.86 6.25
C GLY A 55 11.46 -10.21 6.53
N PHE A 56 10.45 -11.02 6.86
CA PHE A 56 9.12 -10.52 7.23
C PHE A 56 9.10 -9.79 8.59
N ILE A 57 9.96 -10.17 9.54
CA ILE A 57 10.14 -9.39 10.79
C ILE A 57 10.73 -8.02 10.48
N ILE A 58 11.74 -7.94 9.62
CA ILE A 58 12.33 -6.66 9.19
C ILE A 58 11.28 -5.81 8.47
N PHE A 59 10.49 -6.40 7.59
CA PHE A 59 9.35 -5.74 6.95
C PHE A 59 8.35 -5.17 7.98
N ALA A 60 7.99 -5.94 9.02
CA ALA A 60 7.06 -5.47 10.05
C ALA A 60 7.65 -4.30 10.86
N LEU A 61 8.95 -4.35 11.18
CA LEU A 61 9.65 -3.25 11.85
C LEU A 61 9.72 -2.00 10.95
N TRP A 62 9.96 -2.19 9.65
CA TRP A 62 9.91 -1.11 8.67
C TRP A 62 8.52 -0.47 8.64
N ASN A 63 7.46 -1.27 8.51
CA ASN A 63 6.08 -0.79 8.48
C ASN A 63 5.74 0.07 9.71
N ALA A 64 6.13 -0.39 10.91
CA ALA A 64 5.91 0.33 12.16
C ALA A 64 6.55 1.74 12.20
N VAL A 65 7.66 1.94 11.48
CA VAL A 65 8.35 3.24 11.36
C VAL A 65 7.84 4.05 10.17
N ASN A 66 7.60 3.38 9.04
CA ASN A 66 7.19 3.96 7.78
C ASN A 66 5.82 4.66 7.89
N ASP A 67 4.84 4.01 8.52
CA ASP A 67 3.48 4.53 8.60
C ASP A 67 3.38 5.90 9.29
N PRO A 68 3.97 6.12 10.50
CA PRO A 68 4.02 7.44 11.12
C PRO A 68 4.75 8.50 10.26
N LEU A 69 5.85 8.11 9.61
CA LEU A 69 6.64 9.03 8.78
C LEU A 69 5.85 9.50 7.57
N VAL A 70 5.23 8.57 6.83
CA VAL A 70 4.39 8.88 5.68
C VAL A 70 3.21 9.74 6.09
N GLY A 71 2.56 9.44 7.22
CA GLY A 71 1.50 10.28 7.78
C GLY A 71 1.96 11.71 8.03
N TYR A 72 3.11 11.87 8.68
CA TYR A 72 3.68 13.18 8.97
C TYR A 72 4.06 13.98 7.70
N PHE A 73 4.70 13.32 6.72
CA PHE A 73 5.13 13.99 5.51
C PHE A 73 3.96 14.36 4.60
N THR A 74 3.04 13.44 4.34
CA THR A 74 1.95 13.66 3.38
C THR A 74 0.89 14.66 3.87
N ASN A 75 0.78 14.86 5.19
CA ASN A 75 -0.14 15.84 5.77
C ASN A 75 0.29 17.31 5.55
N ARG A 76 1.55 17.55 5.19
CA ARG A 76 2.05 18.92 4.95
C ARG A 76 1.45 19.50 3.65
N PRO A 77 1.11 20.80 3.61
CA PRO A 77 0.60 21.44 2.39
C PRO A 77 1.74 21.70 1.40
N PHE A 78 1.82 20.90 0.33
CA PHE A 78 2.79 21.09 -0.76
C PHE A 78 2.21 21.92 -1.92
N LYS A 79 3.08 22.63 -2.66
CA LYS A 79 2.68 23.45 -3.81
C LYS A 79 1.94 22.66 -4.91
N PHE A 80 2.29 21.41 -5.13
CA PHE A 80 1.65 20.56 -6.16
C PHE A 80 0.26 20.04 -5.73
N THR A 81 0.03 19.84 -4.43
CA THR A 81 -1.28 19.44 -3.90
C THR A 81 -2.28 20.59 -3.90
N LYS A 82 -1.80 21.84 -3.82
CA LYS A 82 -2.66 23.03 -3.96
C LYS A 82 -3.30 23.16 -5.36
N LYS A 83 -2.64 22.67 -6.42
CA LYS A 83 -3.13 22.78 -7.81
C LYS A 83 -4.04 21.65 -8.26
N ARG A 84 -3.86 20.44 -7.72
CA ARG A 84 -4.54 19.20 -8.18
C ARG A 84 -5.42 18.54 -7.11
N GLY A 85 -5.67 19.24 -6.00
CA GLY A 85 -6.38 18.72 -4.83
C GLY A 85 -5.41 18.16 -3.78
N ARG A 86 -5.74 18.34 -2.50
CA ARG A 86 -4.83 18.08 -1.37
C ARG A 86 -4.28 16.65 -1.35
N ARG A 87 -5.09 15.66 -1.74
CA ARG A 87 -4.81 14.22 -1.57
C ARG A 87 -4.67 13.45 -2.87
N PHE A 88 -5.31 13.90 -3.94
CA PHE A 88 -5.30 13.20 -5.23
C PHE A 88 -3.88 12.96 -5.80
N PRO A 89 -2.93 13.92 -5.73
CA PRO A 89 -1.56 13.68 -6.17
C PRO A 89 -0.85 12.60 -5.37
N TRP A 90 -1.05 12.55 -4.05
CA TRP A 90 -0.46 11.53 -3.19
C TRP A 90 -1.03 10.14 -3.48
N ILE A 91 -2.34 10.05 -3.71
CA ILE A 91 -2.99 8.80 -4.13
C ILE A 91 -2.36 8.29 -5.43
N MET A 92 -2.00 9.17 -6.37
CA MET A 92 -1.37 8.73 -7.62
C MET A 92 0.11 8.38 -7.46
N ILE A 93 0.86 9.16 -6.68
CA ILE A 93 2.28 8.92 -6.38
C ILE A 93 2.47 7.63 -5.58
N GLY A 94 1.54 7.31 -4.67
CA GLY A 94 1.54 6.02 -3.96
C GLY A 94 1.00 4.90 -4.83
N GLY A 95 -0.20 5.06 -5.40
CA GLY A 95 -0.95 3.96 -6.00
C GLY A 95 -0.32 3.35 -7.25
N VAL A 96 0.25 4.16 -8.16
CA VAL A 96 0.85 3.62 -9.40
C VAL A 96 2.11 2.83 -9.09
N PRO A 97 3.10 3.37 -8.34
CA PRO A 97 4.26 2.59 -7.92
C PRO A 97 3.88 1.40 -7.05
N TRP A 98 2.85 1.50 -6.21
CA TRP A 98 2.43 0.40 -5.34
C TRP A 98 2.10 -0.88 -6.12
N VAL A 99 1.35 -0.77 -7.22
CA VAL A 99 1.05 -1.90 -8.10
C VAL A 99 2.31 -2.44 -8.77
N ILE A 100 3.22 -1.57 -9.21
CA ILE A 100 4.49 -1.98 -9.83
C ILE A 100 5.35 -2.74 -8.83
N THR A 101 5.44 -2.27 -7.59
CA THR A 101 6.20 -2.93 -6.52
C THR A 101 5.57 -4.23 -6.05
N TYR A 102 4.25 -4.38 -6.18
CA TYR A 102 3.59 -5.66 -5.96
C TYR A 102 4.10 -6.71 -6.94
N ILE A 103 4.18 -6.36 -8.23
CA ILE A 103 4.75 -7.24 -9.26
C ILE A 103 6.22 -7.55 -8.93
N LEU A 104 6.98 -6.54 -8.48
CA LEU A 104 8.39 -6.68 -8.13
C LEU A 104 8.66 -7.74 -7.04
N ILE A 105 7.76 -7.88 -6.06
CA ILE A 105 7.84 -8.92 -5.01
C ILE A 105 7.89 -10.32 -5.63
N PHE A 106 7.16 -10.55 -6.72
CA PHE A 106 7.04 -11.85 -7.39
C PHE A 106 7.92 -11.98 -8.64
N THR A 107 8.84 -11.05 -8.85
CA THR A 107 9.85 -11.12 -9.93
C THR A 107 11.26 -11.00 -9.37
N PRO A 108 11.69 -11.94 -8.49
CA PRO A 108 13.05 -11.95 -7.97
C PRO A 108 14.08 -12.27 -9.07
N PRO A 109 15.35 -11.89 -8.89
CA PRO A 109 16.41 -12.28 -9.81
C PRO A 109 16.59 -13.80 -9.83
N THR A 110 16.73 -14.37 -11.03
CA THR A 110 16.96 -15.81 -11.22
C THR A 110 18.31 -16.21 -10.64
N THR A 111 18.29 -16.95 -9.52
CA THR A 111 19.50 -17.41 -8.83
C THR A 111 19.26 -18.80 -8.23
N ASP A 112 20.33 -19.56 -8.02
CA ASP A 112 20.25 -20.84 -7.30
C ASP A 112 19.86 -20.59 -5.83
N PRO A 113 18.89 -21.30 -5.24
CA PRO A 113 18.44 -21.02 -3.87
C PRO A 113 19.52 -21.18 -2.80
N ILE A 114 20.53 -22.04 -3.02
CA ILE A 114 21.59 -22.32 -2.03
C ILE A 114 22.70 -21.27 -2.18
N GLY A 115 23.20 -21.04 -3.39
CA GLY A 115 24.23 -20.04 -3.65
C GLY A 115 23.74 -18.58 -3.62
N GLY A 116 22.45 -18.38 -3.91
CA GLY A 116 21.78 -17.09 -4.05
C GLY A 116 20.84 -16.72 -2.91
N ALA A 117 20.81 -17.49 -1.81
CA ALA A 117 19.92 -17.25 -0.66
C ALA A 117 19.95 -15.79 -0.17
N TRP A 118 21.15 -15.19 -0.08
CA TRP A 118 21.31 -13.80 0.35
C TRP A 118 20.75 -12.79 -0.65
N ILE A 119 20.81 -13.09 -1.94
CA ILE A 119 20.24 -12.23 -3.00
C ILE A 119 18.72 -12.25 -2.87
N LEU A 120 18.12 -13.44 -2.72
CA LEU A 120 16.68 -13.60 -2.50
C LEU A 120 16.22 -12.94 -1.19
N PHE A 121 17.01 -13.04 -0.12
CA PHE A 121 16.72 -12.40 1.16
C PHE A 121 16.76 -10.87 1.08
N ILE A 122 17.79 -10.30 0.46
CA ILE A 122 17.88 -8.85 0.24
C ILE A 122 16.75 -8.37 -0.67
N TRP A 123 16.43 -9.14 -1.71
CA TRP A 123 15.32 -8.84 -2.62
C TRP A 123 13.97 -8.85 -1.89
N LEU A 124 13.71 -9.86 -1.05
CA LEU A 124 12.52 -9.95 -0.21
C LEU A 124 12.35 -8.66 0.59
N ILE A 125 13.36 -8.26 1.35
CA ILE A 125 13.31 -7.06 2.20
C ILE A 125 13.10 -5.82 1.33
N PHE A 126 13.90 -5.65 0.28
CA PHE A 126 13.83 -4.47 -0.58
C PHE A 126 12.45 -4.33 -1.23
N ALA A 127 11.95 -5.39 -1.87
CA ALA A 127 10.69 -5.36 -2.60
C ALA A 127 9.50 -5.17 -1.66
N THR A 128 9.48 -5.86 -0.50
CA THR A 128 8.39 -5.74 0.48
C THR A 128 8.37 -4.39 1.17
N CYS A 129 9.53 -3.83 1.57
CA CYS A 129 9.59 -2.49 2.16
C CYS A 129 9.22 -1.40 1.14
N LEU A 130 9.58 -1.57 -0.13
CA LEU A 130 9.20 -0.62 -1.18
C LEU A 130 7.70 -0.68 -1.48
N PHE A 131 7.13 -1.89 -1.53
CA PHE A 131 5.68 -2.11 -1.60
C PHE A 131 4.95 -1.45 -0.43
N ASP A 132 5.44 -1.66 0.79
CA ASP A 132 4.88 -1.02 1.99
C ASP A 132 4.91 0.50 1.89
N PHE A 133 6.07 1.08 1.56
CA PHE A 133 6.26 2.52 1.47
C PHE A 133 5.24 3.20 0.55
N PHE A 134 5.07 2.69 -0.67
CA PHE A 134 4.09 3.24 -1.60
C PHE A 134 2.64 2.93 -1.20
N GLY A 135 2.41 1.75 -0.61
CA GLY A 135 1.14 1.36 -0.03
C GLY A 135 0.68 2.33 1.06
N SER A 136 1.56 2.68 2.00
CA SER A 136 1.28 3.66 3.07
C SER A 136 0.98 5.04 2.50
N ILE A 137 1.73 5.52 1.50
CA ILE A 137 1.47 6.82 0.87
C ILE A 137 0.06 6.84 0.27
N PHE A 138 -0.31 5.77 -0.45
CA PHE A 138 -1.64 5.62 -1.01
C PHE A 138 -2.70 5.57 0.10
N PHE A 139 -2.55 4.64 1.06
CA PHE A 139 -3.58 4.30 2.03
C PHE A 139 -3.92 5.46 2.96
N VAL A 140 -2.90 6.12 3.53
CA VAL A 140 -3.10 7.27 4.42
C VAL A 140 -3.90 8.37 3.73
N ASN A 141 -3.57 8.67 2.48
CA ASN A 141 -4.24 9.73 1.71
C ASN A 141 -5.62 9.30 1.20
N PHE A 142 -5.77 8.02 0.86
CA PHE A 142 -7.01 7.44 0.39
C PHE A 142 -8.08 7.38 1.48
N VAL A 143 -7.76 6.81 2.65
CA VAL A 143 -8.70 6.72 3.79
C VAL A 143 -9.11 8.12 4.25
N SER A 144 -8.12 9.03 4.30
CA SER A 144 -8.39 10.39 4.70
C SER A 144 -9.39 11.07 3.76
N LEU A 145 -9.44 10.73 2.47
CA LEU A 145 -10.33 11.33 1.47
C LEU A 145 -11.83 11.15 1.78
N PHE A 146 -12.21 10.10 2.51
CA PHE A 146 -13.60 9.79 2.83
C PHE A 146 -14.35 10.96 3.49
N PRO A 147 -13.90 11.50 4.65
CA PRO A 147 -14.52 12.66 5.28
C PRO A 147 -14.41 13.96 4.49
N ASP A 148 -13.59 14.06 3.44
CA ASP A 148 -13.59 15.23 2.55
C ASP A 148 -14.64 15.08 1.43
N LYS A 149 -14.93 13.85 0.99
CA LYS A 149 -15.76 13.55 -0.18
C LYS A 149 -17.23 13.27 0.16
N PHE A 150 -17.50 12.78 1.37
CA PHE A 150 -18.82 12.32 1.81
C PHE A 150 -19.32 13.08 3.05
N ARG A 151 -19.17 14.41 3.04
CA ARG A 151 -19.78 15.30 4.05
C ARG A 151 -21.22 15.63 3.71
#